data_AF-A0AAD5CHW3-F1
#
_entry.id   AF-A0AAD5CHW3-F1
#
_cell.length_a   1.000
_cell.length_b   1.000
_cell.length_c   1.000
_cell.angle_alpha   90.00
_cell.angle_beta   90.00
_cell.angle_gamma   90.00
#
_symmetry.space_group_name_H-M   'P 1'
#
loop_
_entity.id
_entity.type
_entity.pdbx_description
1 polymer ?
#
loop_
_entity_poly.entity_id
_entity_poly.type
_entity_poly.pdbx_seq_one_letter_code
_entity_poly.pdbx_strand_id
1 'polypeptide(L)' 'MEPNRRPTPGYIEKLQKKHINVGSRAIWVSGLVEAAEYFGLLSETLHLAVSYMDRFLSTDVLHLRSIALPCLASLLIAA' A
#
# COMPACT_ATOMS: atom_id res chain seq x y z
N MET A 1 10.16 15.85 -1.11
CA MET A 1 9.43 14.87 -0.26
C MET A 1 9.71 15.17 1.21
N GLU A 2 8.69 15.61 1.93
CA GLU A 2 8.75 15.91 3.37
C GLU A 2 9.26 14.70 4.18
N PRO A 3 10.20 14.86 5.13
CA PRO A 3 10.77 13.76 5.91
C PRO A 3 9.73 12.98 6.74
N ASN A 4 8.60 13.59 7.10
CA ASN A 4 7.49 12.96 7.82
C ASN A 4 6.58 12.05 6.96
N ARG A 5 6.86 11.87 5.66
CA ARG A 5 6.05 11.05 4.76
C ARG A 5 6.63 9.68 4.44
N ARG A 6 7.78 9.31 5.03
CA ARG A 6 8.44 8.04 4.70
C ARG A 6 7.85 6.89 5.54
N PRO A 7 7.56 5.72 4.94
CA PRO A 7 7.23 4.52 5.70
C PRO A 7 8.41 4.09 6.57
N THR A 8 8.12 3.43 7.69
CA THR A 8 9.15 3.01 8.65
C THR A 8 10.05 1.95 7.99
N PRO A 9 11.38 2.14 7.96
CA PRO A 9 12.29 1.17 7.35
C PRO A 9 12.17 -0.21 7.99
N GLY A 10 11.87 -1.21 7.17
CA GLY A 10 11.73 -2.61 7.59
C GLY A 10 10.44 -2.89 8.37
N TYR A 11 9.36 -2.13 8.16
CA TYR A 11 8.08 -2.40 8.83
C TYR A 11 7.54 -3.82 8.58
N ILE A 12 7.82 -4.38 7.39
CA ILE A 12 7.41 -5.76 7.04
C ILE A 12 8.05 -6.75 8.01
N GLU A 13 9.34 -6.60 8.27
CA GLU A 13 10.10 -7.48 9.15
C GLU A 13 9.84 -7.21 10.64
N LYS A 14 9.52 -5.96 11.01
CA LYS A 14 9.34 -5.57 12.42
C LYS A 14 7.92 -5.79 12.91
N LEU A 15 6.93 -5.33 12.13
CA LEU A 15 5.53 -5.28 12.51
C LEU A 15 4.72 -6.46 11.93
N GLN A 16 5.03 -6.87 10.70
CA GLN A 16 4.19 -7.80 9.93
C GLN A 16 4.59 -9.28 10.00
N LYS A 17 5.48 -9.65 10.94
CA LYS A 17 6.17 -10.94 11.07
C LYS A 17 5.35 -12.23 10.87
N LYS A 18 4.03 -12.20 11.11
CA LYS A 18 3.15 -13.38 11.04
C LYS A 18 2.19 -13.40 9.86
N HIS A 19 1.96 -12.28 9.17
CA HIS A 19 0.84 -12.17 8.24
C HIS A 19 1.19 -11.58 6.87
N ILE A 20 2.23 -10.76 6.77
CA ILE A 20 2.57 -10.08 5.51
C ILE A 20 4.06 -10.23 5.24
N ASN A 21 4.39 -10.70 4.04
CA ASN A 21 5.76 -10.77 3.54
C ASN A 21 5.93 -9.86 2.32
N VAL A 22 7.16 -9.77 1.79
CA VAL A 22 7.47 -8.98 0.59
C VAL A 22 6.63 -9.43 -0.62
N GLY A 23 6.32 -10.72 -0.73
CA GLY A 23 5.45 -11.27 -1.77
C GLY A 23 4.00 -10.79 -1.65
N SER A 24 3.45 -10.69 -0.44
CA SER A 24 2.13 -10.12 -0.21
C SER A 24 2.05 -8.67 -0.67
N ARG A 25 3.09 -7.86 -0.40
CA ARG A 25 3.19 -6.48 -0.90
C ARG A 25 3.22 -6.44 -2.42
N ALA A 26 3.98 -7.33 -3.06
CA ALA A 26 4.06 -7.38 -4.53
C ALA A 26 2.67 -7.60 -5.16
N ILE A 27 1.89 -8.54 -4.63
CA ILE A 27 0.52 -8.81 -5.10
C ILE A 27 -0.37 -7.56 -4.99
N TRP A 28 -0.26 -6.78 -3.91
CA TRP A 28 -1.06 -5.56 -3.75
C TRP A 28 -0.62 -4.43 -4.65
N VAL A 29 0.69 -4.23 -4.81
CA VAL A 29 1.21 -3.25 -5.77
C VAL A 29 0.76 -3.61 -7.18
N SER A 30 0.81 -4.89 -7.57
CA SER A 30 0.27 -5.36 -8.85
C SER A 30 -1.22 -5.01 -9.00
N GLY A 31 -2.04 -5.24 -7.97
CA GLY A 31 -3.46 -4.86 -8.00
C GLY A 31 -3.69 -3.34 -8.11
N LEU A 32 -2.83 -2.51 -7.52
CA LEU A 32 -2.90 -1.05 -7.67
C LEU A 32 -2.52 -0.60 -9.08
N VAL A 33 -1.55 -1.25 -9.72
CA VAL A 33 -1.18 -0.98 -11.12
C VAL A 33 -2.34 -1.31 -12.05
N GLU A 34 -2.94 -2.50 -11.90
CA GLU A 34 -4.11 -2.90 -12.70
C GLU A 34 -5.29 -1.93 -12.51
N ALA A 35 -5.55 -1.47 -11.29
CA ALA A 35 -6.58 -0.48 -11.03
C ALA A 35 -6.25 0.89 -11.66
N ALA A 36 -5.00 1.35 -11.56
CA ALA A 36 -4.58 2.60 -12.18
C ALA A 36 -4.72 2.56 -13.71
N GLU A 37 -4.39 1.44 -14.34
CA GLU A 37 -4.60 1.23 -15.77
C GLU A 37 -6.09 1.20 -16.14
N TYR A 38 -6.90 0.49 -15.36
CA TYR A 38 -8.35 0.39 -15.59
C TYR A 38 -9.08 1.74 -15.50
N PHE A 39 -8.72 2.56 -14.51
CA PHE A 39 -9.33 3.88 -14.29
C PHE A 39 -8.61 5.02 -15.03
N GLY A 40 -7.51 4.73 -15.75
CA GLY A 40 -6.72 5.75 -16.45
C GLY A 40 -6.07 6.77 -15.52
N LEU A 41 -5.68 6.35 -14.31
CA LEU A 41 -5.09 7.22 -13.30
C LEU A 41 -3.68 7.65 -13.68
N LEU A 42 -3.30 8.86 -13.26
CA LEU A 42 -1.95 9.37 -13.45
C LEU A 42 -0.95 8.57 -12.61
N SER A 43 0.28 8.48 -13.13
CA SER A 43 1.38 7.82 -12.41
C SER A 43 1.59 8.41 -11.01
N GLU A 44 1.39 9.72 -10.82
CA GLU A 44 1.49 10.38 -9.52
C GLU A 44 0.49 9.82 -8.49
N THR A 45 -0.75 9.54 -8.92
CA THR A 45 -1.80 8.94 -8.09
C THR A 45 -1.39 7.53 -7.64
N LEU A 46 -0.83 6.73 -8.55
CA LEU A 46 -0.31 5.39 -8.23
C LEU A 46 0.84 5.45 -7.22
N HIS A 47 1.80 6.36 -7.44
CA HIS A 47 2.93 6.53 -6.50
C HIS A 47 2.45 6.95 -5.11
N LEU A 48 1.44 7.82 -5.05
CA LEU A 48 0.85 8.26 -3.80
C LEU A 48 0.09 7.14 -3.09
N ALA A 49 -0.69 6.35 -3.82
CA ALA A 49 -1.41 5.18 -3.29
C ALA A 49 -0.46 4.14 -2.69
N VAL A 50 0.64 3.81 -3.38
CA VAL A 50 1.68 2.90 -2.87
C VAL A 50 2.33 3.49 -1.61
N SER A 51 2.63 4.79 -1.61
CA SER A 51 3.20 5.46 -0.43
C SER A 51 2.25 5.45 0.78
N TYR A 52 0.94 5.57 0.57
CA TYR A 52 -0.04 5.48 1.65
C TYR A 52 -0.18 4.06 2.19
N MET A 53 -0.22 3.06 1.31
CA MET A 53 -0.25 1.65 1.69
C MET A 53 0.96 1.29 2.56
N ASP A 54 2.17 1.66 2.15
CA ASP A 54 3.39 1.35 2.91
C ASP A 54 3.40 2.05 4.29
N ARG A 55 2.83 3.26 4.39
CA ARG A 55 2.68 3.96 5.67
C ARG A 55 1.65 3.29 6.57
N PHE A 56 0.50 2.89 6.02
CA PHE A 56 -0.53 2.19 6.79
C PHE A 56 0.00 0.86 7.35
N LEU A 57 0.73 0.11 6.53
CA LEU A 57 1.40 -1.12 6.95
C LEU A 57 2.55 -0.89 7.95
N SER A 58 3.07 0.35 8.02
CA SER A 58 4.07 0.74 9.02
C SER A 58 3.48 1.00 10.40
N THR A 59 2.17 1.23 10.50
CA THR A 59 1.48 1.57 11.75
C THR A 59 0.52 0.48 12.24
N ASP A 60 -0.04 -0.33 11.34
CA ASP A 60 -1.10 -1.31 11.66
C ASP A 60 -0.81 -2.69 11.06
N VAL A 61 -1.26 -3.75 11.74
CA VAL A 61 -1.07 -5.14 11.30
C VAL A 61 -2.29 -5.56 10.49
N LEU A 62 -2.10 -5.68 9.18
CA LEU A 62 -3.19 -6.07 8.28
C LEU A 62 -3.41 -7.59 8.33
N HIS A 63 -4.61 -7.99 8.72
CA HIS A 63 -5.06 -9.36 8.55
C HIS A 63 -5.44 -9.59 7.08
N LEU A 64 -4.78 -10.55 6.42
CA LEU A 64 -4.97 -10.97 5.01
C LEU A 64 -6.43 -11.15 4.56
N ARG A 65 -7.37 -11.31 5.51
CA ARG A 65 -8.81 -11.43 5.27
C ARG A 65 -9.46 -10.12 4.78
N SER A 66 -8.75 -8.99 4.80
CA SER A 66 -9.24 -7.64 4.50
C SER A 66 -8.61 -7.01 3.24
N ILE A 67 -7.96 -7.79 2.38
CA ILE A 67 -7.17 -7.30 1.22
C ILE A 67 -7.90 -6.29 0.31
N ALA A 68 -9.23 -6.33 0.25
CA ALA A 68 -10.02 -5.39 -0.54
C ALA A 68 -10.07 -3.96 0.04
N LEU A 69 -10.00 -3.77 1.37
CA LEU A 69 -10.24 -2.47 2.01
C LEU A 69 -9.07 -1.46 1.88
N PRO A 70 -7.78 -1.85 2.07
CA PRO A 70 -6.67 -0.91 1.93
C PRO A 70 -6.45 -0.45 0.49
N CYS A 71 -6.64 -1.34 -0.50
CA CYS A 71 -6.51 -0.99 -1.91
C CYS A 71 -7.58 0.03 -2.34
N LEU A 72 -8.85 -0.20 -1.99
CA LEU A 72 -9.93 0.73 -2.31
C LEU A 72 -9.80 2.04 -1.53
N ALA A 73 -9.42 2.01 -0.26
CA ALA A 73 -9.23 3.22 0.54
C ALA A 73 -8.07 4.08 0.05
N SER A 74 -6.96 3.46 -0.38
CA SER A 74 -5.80 4.21 -0.91
C SER A 74 -6.12 4.83 -2.27
N LEU A 75 -6.90 4.13 -3.10
CA LEU A 75 -7.38 4.66 -4.38
C LEU A 75 -8.36 5.81 -4.17
N LEU A 76 -9.30 5.67 -3.22
CA LEU A 76 -10.33 6.67 -2.92
C LEU A 76 -9.77 7.97 -2.33
N ILE A 77 -8.67 7.90 -1.57
CA ILE A 77 -7.99 9.08 -1.01
C ILE A 77 -7.05 9.74 -2.05
N ALA A 78 -6.61 8.99 -3.06
CA ALA A 78 -5.70 9.50 -4.10
C ALA A 78 -6.44 10.02 -5.35
N ALA A 79 -7.74 9.73 -5.49
CA ALA A 79 -8.62 10.21 -6.55
C ALA A 79 -9.21 11.60 -6.26
#